data_AF-A0A0H5D7K6-F1
#
_entry.id   AF-A0A0H5D7K6-F1
#
_cell.length_a   1.000
_cell.length_b   1.000
_cell.length_c   1.000
_cell.angle_alpha   90.00
_cell.angle_beta   90.00
_cell.angle_gamma   90.00
#
_symmetry.space_group_name_H-M   'P 1'
#
loop_
_entity.id
_entity.type
_entity.pdbx_description
1 polymer ?
#
loop_
_entity_poly.entity_id
_entity_poly.type
_entity_poly.pdbx_seq_one_letter_code
_entity_poly.pdbx_strand_id
1 'polypeptide(L)'
;MTQVTRRELARADTDREIRRTARELLVRDGPRAVSLRAIARELGVTAPALYRYYSSHSDLLDQLRADVCADLGAELAQALPDADARSQVLAVCRAFRRWALAHPQEFVLVFATPAHESTSESFAGVFLGVVGRILIPGAVDTPRVREIPAAIRADLAAFLDSVGALGVSISVETGYAMLQFWGRLYGQVALEVFGQFPFPVRDAEPVFEAMLIDLVDEFGPL
;
A
#
# COMPACT_ATOMS: atom_id res chain seq x y z
N MET A 1 -14.73 -3.01 -31.64
CA MET A 1 -14.20 -4.15 -30.86
C MET A 1 -12.96 -4.66 -31.56
N THR A 2 -11.78 -4.20 -31.16
CA THR A 2 -10.51 -4.52 -31.82
C THR A 2 -10.00 -5.87 -31.32
N GLN A 3 -9.82 -6.82 -32.24
CA GLN A 3 -9.38 -8.18 -31.95
C GLN A 3 -7.94 -8.15 -31.44
N VAL A 4 -7.72 -8.43 -30.16
CA VAL A 4 -6.38 -8.63 -29.58
C VAL A 4 -5.69 -9.75 -30.35
N THR A 5 -4.53 -9.46 -30.95
CA THR A 5 -3.81 -10.37 -31.82
C THR A 5 -3.12 -11.47 -31.02
N ARG A 6 -2.92 -12.67 -31.60
CA ARG A 6 -2.19 -13.79 -30.93
C ARG A 6 -0.81 -13.39 -30.42
N ARG A 7 -0.15 -12.42 -31.07
CA ARG A 7 1.15 -11.89 -30.65
C ARG A 7 1.06 -11.02 -29.39
N GLU A 8 0.01 -10.22 -29.25
CA GLU A 8 -0.25 -9.43 -28.05
C GLU A 8 -0.57 -10.32 -26.86
N LEU A 9 -1.37 -11.39 -27.06
CA LEU A 9 -1.63 -12.39 -26.02
C LEU A 9 -0.34 -13.09 -25.56
N ALA A 10 0.47 -13.59 -26.49
CA ALA A 10 1.74 -14.23 -26.15
C ALA A 10 2.70 -13.28 -25.42
N ARG A 11 2.71 -11.99 -25.79
CA ARG A 11 3.49 -10.97 -25.09
C ARG A 11 2.98 -10.74 -23.66
N ALA A 12 1.67 -10.61 -23.47
CA ALA A 12 1.07 -10.44 -22.15
C ALA A 12 1.30 -11.67 -21.24
N ASP A 13 1.27 -12.87 -21.80
CA ASP A 13 1.55 -14.11 -21.05
C ASP A 13 3.01 -14.18 -20.61
N THR A 14 3.95 -13.85 -21.50
CA THR A 14 5.37 -13.77 -21.15
C THR A 14 5.62 -12.72 -20.06
N ASP A 15 4.98 -11.56 -20.19
CA ASP A 15 5.07 -10.47 -19.23
C ASP A 15 4.53 -10.86 -17.84
N ARG A 16 3.39 -11.56 -17.78
CA ARG A 16 2.86 -12.16 -16.55
C ARG A 16 3.83 -13.17 -15.94
N GLU A 17 4.46 -14.01 -16.75
CA GLU A 17 5.42 -15.00 -16.29
C GLU A 17 6.68 -14.35 -15.70
N ILE A 18 7.16 -13.26 -16.31
CA ILE A 18 8.26 -12.43 -15.79
C ILE A 18 7.88 -11.87 -14.42
N ARG A 19 6.70 -11.25 -14.26
CA ARG A 19 6.26 -10.69 -12.98
C ARG A 19 6.05 -11.74 -11.89
N ARG A 20 5.42 -12.88 -12.23
CA ARG A 20 5.28 -14.03 -11.31
C ARG A 20 6.64 -14.46 -10.78
N THR A 21 7.60 -14.65 -11.68
CA THR A 21 8.97 -15.07 -11.32
C THR A 21 9.69 -14.02 -10.48
N ALA A 22 9.53 -12.73 -10.80
CA ALA A 22 10.06 -11.64 -10.00
C ALA A 22 9.50 -11.63 -8.57
N ARG A 23 8.20 -11.91 -8.42
CA ARG A 23 7.54 -12.00 -7.12
C ARG A 23 7.97 -13.23 -6.33
N GLU A 24 8.17 -14.37 -6.99
CA GLU A 24 8.72 -15.58 -6.35
C GLU A 24 10.14 -15.32 -5.81
N LEU A 25 10.98 -14.64 -6.59
CA LEU A 25 12.31 -14.19 -6.16
C LEU A 25 12.23 -13.21 -4.98
N LEU A 26 11.28 -12.26 -5.02
CA LEU A 26 11.05 -11.32 -3.93
C LEU A 26 10.71 -12.04 -2.62
N VAL A 27 9.73 -12.94 -2.66
CA VAL A 27 9.26 -13.66 -1.46
C VAL A 27 10.36 -14.56 -0.90
N ARG A 28 11.12 -15.23 -1.77
CA ARG A 28 12.15 -16.19 -1.36
C ARG A 28 13.44 -15.51 -0.87
N ASP A 29 13.94 -14.53 -1.62
CA ASP A 29 15.30 -14.01 -1.49
C ASP A 29 15.34 -12.50 -1.15
N GLY A 30 14.18 -11.83 -1.11
CA GLY A 30 14.02 -10.42 -0.76
C GLY A 30 14.25 -9.45 -1.93
N PRO A 31 13.94 -8.14 -1.76
CA PRO A 31 13.94 -7.15 -2.83
C PRO A 31 15.27 -7.00 -3.58
N ARG A 32 16.40 -7.17 -2.88
CA ARG A 32 17.74 -7.03 -3.47
C ARG A 32 18.10 -8.17 -4.43
N ALA A 33 17.45 -9.32 -4.32
CA ALA A 33 17.69 -10.47 -5.18
C ALA A 33 16.94 -10.39 -6.51
N VAL A 34 15.86 -9.61 -6.56
CA VAL A 34 15.07 -9.39 -7.77
C VAL A 34 15.91 -8.59 -8.77
N SER A 35 16.31 -9.23 -9.86
CA SER A 35 17.02 -8.58 -10.96
C SER A 35 16.66 -9.24 -12.28
N LEU A 36 16.75 -8.48 -13.39
CA LEU A 36 16.50 -9.03 -14.73
C LEU A 36 17.39 -10.26 -15.03
N ARG A 37 18.62 -10.28 -14.51
CA ARG A 37 19.51 -11.44 -14.68
C ARG A 37 19.05 -12.66 -13.87
N ALA A 38 18.63 -12.45 -12.62
CA ALA A 38 18.11 -13.53 -11.78
C ALA A 38 16.83 -14.13 -12.38
N ILE A 39 15.92 -13.28 -12.86
CA ILE A 39 14.68 -13.70 -13.53
C ILE A 39 14.98 -14.45 -14.83
N ALA A 40 15.88 -13.92 -15.66
CA ALA A 40 16.24 -14.57 -16.92
C ALA A 40 16.80 -15.98 -16.69
N ARG A 41 17.61 -16.14 -15.64
CA ARG A 41 18.14 -17.45 -15.22
C ARG A 41 17.01 -18.41 -14.79
N GLU A 42 16.06 -17.94 -13.98
CA GLU A 42 14.92 -18.77 -13.52
C GLU A 42 14.02 -19.21 -14.68
N LEU A 43 13.84 -18.31 -15.66
CA LEU A 43 13.03 -18.57 -16.87
C LEU A 43 13.77 -19.31 -17.99
N GLY A 44 15.08 -19.55 -17.86
CA GLY A 44 15.90 -20.16 -18.91
C GLY A 44 16.03 -19.28 -20.18
N VAL A 45 15.90 -17.97 -20.05
CA VAL A 45 16.03 -16.99 -21.16
C VAL A 45 17.27 -16.12 -20.99
N THR A 46 17.59 -15.32 -22.00
CA THR A 46 18.71 -14.37 -21.93
C THR A 46 18.25 -13.06 -21.29
N ALA A 47 19.10 -12.42 -20.47
CA ALA A 47 18.78 -11.12 -19.87
C ALA A 47 18.43 -10.02 -20.91
N PRO A 48 19.10 -9.92 -22.09
CA PRO A 48 18.69 -9.02 -23.16
C PRO A 48 17.24 -9.21 -23.66
N ALA A 49 16.68 -10.41 -23.56
CA ALA A 49 15.28 -10.64 -23.94
C ALA A 49 14.31 -9.91 -23.01
N LEU A 50 14.63 -9.83 -21.71
CA LEU A 50 13.77 -9.16 -20.73
C LEU A 50 13.76 -7.63 -20.86
N TYR A 51 14.83 -7.04 -21.41
CA TYR A 51 14.86 -5.60 -21.69
C TYR A 51 13.85 -5.15 -22.77
N ARG A 52 13.23 -6.09 -23.50
CA ARG A 52 12.11 -5.79 -24.42
C ARG A 52 10.79 -5.55 -23.68
N TYR A 53 10.71 -5.94 -22.42
CA TYR A 53 9.54 -5.79 -21.54
C TYR A 53 9.76 -4.66 -20.55
N TYR A 54 10.97 -4.57 -19.98
CA TYR A 54 11.30 -3.58 -18.95
C TYR A 54 12.50 -2.75 -19.40
N SER A 55 12.33 -1.44 -19.42
CA SER A 55 13.37 -0.49 -19.80
C SER A 55 14.56 -0.49 -18.83
N SER A 56 14.31 -0.86 -17.58
CA SER A 56 15.29 -0.86 -16.51
C SER A 56 14.89 -1.82 -15.37
N HIS A 57 15.80 -2.02 -14.42
CA HIS A 57 15.49 -2.75 -13.19
C HIS A 57 14.49 -1.99 -12.31
N SER A 58 14.58 -0.67 -12.24
CA SER A 58 13.61 0.16 -11.52
C SER A 58 12.21 0.03 -12.12
N ASP A 59 12.09 0.06 -13.45
CA ASP A 59 10.81 -0.12 -14.16
C ASP A 59 10.13 -1.45 -13.77
N LEU A 60 10.90 -2.55 -13.72
CA LEU A 60 10.40 -3.84 -13.21
C LEU A 60 9.93 -3.76 -11.75
N LEU A 61 10.70 -3.12 -10.87
CA LEU A 61 10.32 -2.98 -9.45
C LEU A 61 9.08 -2.12 -9.29
N ASP A 62 8.87 -1.14 -10.16
CA ASP A 62 7.70 -0.25 -10.13
C ASP A 62 6.44 -1.01 -10.51
N GLN A 63 6.51 -1.84 -11.56
CA GLN A 63 5.42 -2.75 -11.91
C GLN A 63 5.15 -3.75 -10.79
N LEU A 64 6.19 -4.29 -10.15
CA LEU A 64 6.02 -5.21 -9.03
C LEU A 64 5.38 -4.54 -7.80
N ARG A 65 5.71 -3.28 -7.51
CA ARG A 65 5.05 -2.49 -6.46
C ARG A 65 3.59 -2.23 -6.79
N ALA A 66 3.29 -1.88 -8.04
CA ALA A 66 1.91 -1.67 -8.48
C ALA A 66 1.07 -2.95 -8.30
N ASP A 67 1.61 -4.13 -8.68
CA ASP A 67 0.95 -5.42 -8.47
C ASP A 67 0.70 -5.70 -6.97
N VAL A 68 1.71 -5.49 -6.11
CA VAL A 68 1.57 -5.69 -4.66
C VAL A 68 0.54 -4.74 -4.07
N CYS A 69 0.55 -3.46 -4.45
CA CYS A 69 -0.44 -2.48 -4.01
C CYS A 69 -1.85 -2.85 -4.49
N ALA A 70 -2.01 -3.30 -5.74
CA ALA A 70 -3.31 -3.73 -6.27
C ALA A 70 -3.88 -4.91 -5.47
N ASP A 71 -3.06 -5.91 -5.16
CA ASP A 71 -3.47 -7.05 -4.33
C ASP A 71 -3.82 -6.64 -2.91
N LEU A 72 -2.98 -5.80 -2.28
CA LEU A 72 -3.25 -5.25 -0.96
C LEU A 72 -4.60 -4.50 -0.96
N GLY A 73 -4.83 -3.62 -1.94
CA GLY A 73 -6.08 -2.88 -2.05
C GLY A 73 -7.29 -3.79 -2.23
N ALA A 74 -7.17 -4.88 -2.97
CA ALA A 74 -8.23 -5.88 -3.10
C ALA A 74 -8.50 -6.61 -1.78
N GLU A 75 -7.46 -7.01 -1.05
CA GLU A 75 -7.60 -7.68 0.26
C GLU A 75 -8.23 -6.75 1.31
N LEU A 76 -7.79 -5.49 1.38
CA LEU A 76 -8.38 -4.50 2.30
C LEU A 76 -9.85 -4.23 1.95
N ALA A 77 -10.19 -4.16 0.67
CA ALA A 77 -11.59 -3.97 0.25
C ALA A 77 -12.48 -5.15 0.62
N GLN A 78 -11.97 -6.38 0.56
CA GLN A 78 -12.70 -7.59 0.98
C GLN A 78 -12.87 -7.69 2.50
N ALA A 79 -11.97 -7.06 3.26
CA ALA A 79 -12.05 -7.04 4.72
C ALA A 79 -13.10 -6.06 5.27
N LEU A 80 -13.69 -5.20 4.45
CA LEU A 80 -14.70 -4.23 4.87
C LEU A 80 -16.03 -4.92 5.21
N PRO A 81 -16.47 -4.90 6.49
CA PRO A 81 -17.78 -5.40 6.87
C PRO A 81 -18.91 -4.45 6.44
N ASP A 82 -20.11 -5.01 6.29
CA ASP A 82 -21.36 -4.23 6.26
C ASP A 82 -21.71 -3.81 7.70
N ALA A 83 -21.03 -2.77 8.19
CA ALA A 83 -21.12 -2.26 9.55
C ALA A 83 -20.84 -0.75 9.56
N ASP A 84 -20.86 -0.13 10.75
CA ASP A 84 -20.51 1.28 10.89
C ASP A 84 -19.06 1.58 10.50
N ALA A 85 -18.78 2.85 10.17
CA ALA A 85 -17.46 3.30 9.73
C ALA A 85 -16.36 2.98 10.75
N ARG A 86 -16.67 3.00 12.05
CA ARG A 86 -15.75 2.60 13.12
C ARG A 86 -15.30 1.15 12.95
N SER A 87 -16.25 0.23 12.79
CA SER A 87 -15.98 -1.19 12.60
C SER A 87 -15.23 -1.45 11.30
N GLN A 88 -15.53 -0.69 10.24
CA GLN A 88 -14.82 -0.76 8.97
C GLN A 88 -13.35 -0.34 9.09
N VAL A 89 -13.06 0.78 9.75
CA VAL A 89 -11.68 1.24 10.00
C VAL A 89 -10.90 0.19 10.80
N LEU A 90 -11.49 -0.34 11.88
CA LEU A 90 -10.86 -1.40 12.68
C LEU A 90 -10.56 -2.65 11.83
N ALA A 91 -11.51 -3.09 11.01
CA ALA A 91 -11.36 -4.28 10.16
C ALA A 91 -10.24 -4.12 9.12
N VAL A 92 -10.19 -2.97 8.46
CA VAL A 92 -9.14 -2.62 7.48
C VAL A 92 -7.76 -2.55 8.15
N CYS A 93 -7.64 -1.90 9.31
CA CYS A 93 -6.35 -1.80 10.00
C CYS A 93 -5.82 -3.17 10.41
N ARG A 94 -6.71 -4.04 10.91
CA ARG A 94 -6.37 -5.43 11.24
C ARG A 94 -5.99 -6.23 10.00
N ALA A 95 -6.69 -6.04 8.88
CA ALA A 95 -6.36 -6.68 7.60
C ALA A 95 -4.99 -6.22 7.10
N PHE A 96 -4.69 -4.93 7.15
CA PHE A 96 -3.38 -4.39 6.80
C PHE A 96 -2.27 -5.01 7.65
N ARG A 97 -2.44 -5.09 8.97
CA ARG A 97 -1.49 -5.78 9.85
C ARG A 97 -1.29 -7.24 9.46
N ARG A 98 -2.39 -8.00 9.31
CA ARG A 98 -2.32 -9.43 8.94
C ARG A 98 -1.56 -9.63 7.63
N TRP A 99 -1.88 -8.83 6.62
CA TRP A 99 -1.19 -8.86 5.35
C TRP A 99 0.30 -8.53 5.52
N ALA A 100 0.64 -7.44 6.21
CA ALA A 100 2.02 -7.02 6.39
C ALA A 100 2.89 -8.10 7.07
N LEU A 101 2.34 -8.79 8.06
CA LEU A 101 3.01 -9.88 8.76
C LEU A 101 3.13 -11.16 7.91
N ALA A 102 2.15 -11.45 7.05
CA ALA A 102 2.20 -12.57 6.13
C ALA A 102 3.12 -12.33 4.92
N HIS A 103 3.33 -11.06 4.56
CA HIS A 103 4.00 -10.63 3.34
C HIS A 103 5.22 -9.70 3.60
N PRO A 104 6.19 -10.08 4.47
CA PRO A 104 7.23 -9.15 4.94
C PRO A 104 8.16 -8.64 3.83
N GLN A 105 8.50 -9.45 2.82
CA GLN A 105 9.37 -9.01 1.72
C GLN A 105 8.66 -8.03 0.78
N GLU A 106 7.37 -8.22 0.57
CA GLU A 106 6.51 -7.33 -0.21
C GLU A 106 6.29 -6.02 0.57
N PHE A 107 6.11 -6.10 1.88
CA PHE A 107 6.09 -4.94 2.76
C PHE A 107 7.38 -4.11 2.65
N VAL A 108 8.56 -4.75 2.66
CA VAL A 108 9.85 -4.05 2.46
C VAL A 108 9.90 -3.35 1.11
N LEU A 109 9.45 -4.01 0.05
CA LEU A 109 9.48 -3.45 -1.32
C LEU A 109 8.64 -2.18 -1.44
N VAL A 110 7.45 -2.18 -0.84
CA VAL A 110 6.48 -1.07 -0.93
C VAL A 110 6.79 0.03 0.08
N PHE A 111 7.10 -0.33 1.32
CA PHE A 111 7.11 0.64 2.44
C PHE A 111 8.50 0.97 3.01
N ALA A 112 9.50 0.11 2.81
CA ALA A 112 10.85 0.32 3.34
C ALA A 112 11.88 0.76 2.29
N THR A 113 11.45 0.91 1.05
CA THR A 113 12.27 1.48 -0.03
C THR A 113 11.97 2.98 -0.13
N PRO A 114 12.95 3.87 -0.36
CA PRO A 114 12.69 5.28 -0.56
C PRO A 114 11.57 5.49 -1.58
N ALA A 115 10.54 6.24 -1.17
CA ALA A 115 9.41 6.52 -2.03
C ALA A 115 9.89 7.28 -3.26
N HIS A 116 9.35 6.90 -4.40
CA HIS A 116 9.38 7.68 -5.63
C HIS A 116 7.93 7.92 -6.09
N GLU A 117 7.75 8.62 -7.20
CA GLU A 117 6.43 9.00 -7.71
C GLU A 117 5.52 7.78 -7.89
N SER A 118 5.98 6.71 -8.53
CA SER A 118 5.13 5.54 -8.83
C SER A 118 4.76 4.70 -7.60
N THR A 119 5.61 4.62 -6.57
CA THR A 119 5.27 3.97 -5.28
C THR A 119 4.20 4.78 -4.57
N SER A 120 4.38 6.11 -4.54
CA SER A 120 3.47 7.03 -3.87
C SER A 120 2.09 7.00 -4.52
N GLU A 121 2.02 7.02 -5.85
CA GLU A 121 0.78 6.89 -6.61
C GLU A 121 0.08 5.54 -6.36
N SER A 122 0.83 4.43 -6.39
CA SER A 122 0.27 3.09 -6.19
C SER A 122 -0.36 2.93 -4.81
N PHE A 123 0.36 3.37 -3.76
CA PHE A 123 -0.15 3.31 -2.39
C PHE A 123 -1.29 4.32 -2.16
N ALA A 124 -1.21 5.53 -2.73
CA ALA A 124 -2.28 6.51 -2.68
C ALA A 124 -3.57 5.95 -3.31
N GLY A 125 -3.47 5.21 -4.41
CA GLY A 125 -4.62 4.54 -5.04
C GLY A 125 -5.30 3.53 -4.11
N VAL A 126 -4.52 2.71 -3.40
CA VAL A 126 -5.05 1.78 -2.38
C VAL A 126 -5.78 2.54 -1.27
N PHE A 127 -5.12 3.56 -0.74
CA PHE A 127 -5.66 4.38 0.34
C PHE A 127 -6.98 5.04 -0.06
N LEU A 128 -7.02 5.73 -1.22
CA LEU A 128 -8.23 6.37 -1.74
C LEU A 128 -9.35 5.37 -2.02
N GLY A 129 -9.02 4.18 -2.53
CA GLY A 129 -10.00 3.13 -2.77
C GLY A 129 -10.65 2.62 -1.48
N VAL A 130 -9.89 2.52 -0.39
CA VAL A 130 -10.42 2.09 0.92
C VAL A 130 -11.20 3.22 1.56
N VAL A 131 -10.61 4.42 1.65
CA VAL A 131 -11.20 5.61 2.24
C VAL A 131 -12.51 5.97 1.54
N GLY A 132 -12.54 6.00 0.21
CA GLY A 132 -13.75 6.30 -0.56
C GLY A 132 -14.91 5.31 -0.34
N ARG A 133 -14.65 4.11 0.22
CA ARG A 133 -15.69 3.16 0.62
C ARG A 133 -16.18 3.35 2.04
N ILE A 134 -15.33 3.89 2.93
CA ILE A 134 -15.65 4.15 4.33
C ILE A 134 -16.32 5.52 4.49
N LEU A 135 -15.82 6.54 3.78
CA LEU A 135 -16.34 7.90 3.84
C LEU A 135 -17.67 7.99 3.09
N ILE A 136 -18.77 8.10 3.83
CA ILE A 136 -20.06 8.52 3.27
C ILE A 136 -20.12 10.05 3.31
N PRO A 137 -20.42 10.75 2.19
CA PRO A 137 -20.56 12.20 2.18
C PRO A 137 -21.53 12.68 3.27
N GLY A 138 -21.03 13.50 4.21
CA GLY A 138 -21.81 14.11 5.29
C GLY A 138 -21.87 13.35 6.62
N ALA A 139 -21.16 12.23 6.78
CA ALA A 139 -21.17 11.40 7.99
C ALA A 139 -19.92 11.51 8.87
N VAL A 140 -18.88 12.21 8.42
CA VAL A 140 -17.61 12.35 9.15
C VAL A 140 -17.64 13.65 9.94
N ASP A 141 -17.69 13.53 11.27
CA ASP A 141 -17.40 14.67 12.14
C ASP A 141 -15.93 15.07 11.92
N THR A 142 -15.67 16.35 11.64
CA THR A 142 -14.30 16.84 11.47
C THR A 142 -13.46 16.44 12.69
N PRO A 143 -12.40 15.65 12.51
CA PRO A 143 -11.58 15.20 13.63
C PRO A 143 -11.06 16.41 14.40
N ARG A 144 -11.06 16.33 15.73
CA ARG A 144 -10.47 17.39 16.57
C ARG A 144 -8.95 17.32 16.50
N VAL A 145 -8.38 17.84 15.43
CA VAL A 145 -6.93 17.99 15.30
C VAL A 145 -6.46 19.23 16.08
N ARG A 146 -5.25 19.14 16.65
CA ARG A 146 -4.51 20.33 17.10
C ARG A 146 -4.21 21.24 15.89
N GLU A 147 -3.78 22.47 16.17
CA GLU A 147 -3.37 23.42 15.15
C GLU A 147 -2.42 22.78 14.12
N ILE A 148 -2.83 22.79 12.85
CA ILE A 148 -2.06 22.22 11.75
C ILE A 148 -0.91 23.19 11.43
N PRO A 149 0.36 22.75 11.50
CA PRO A 149 1.49 23.60 11.15
C PRO A 149 1.36 24.17 9.73
N ALA A 150 1.60 25.47 9.58
CA ALA A 150 1.41 26.18 8.30
C ALA A 150 2.19 25.55 7.15
N ALA A 151 3.40 25.02 7.41
CA ALA A 151 4.23 24.35 6.41
C ALA A 151 3.54 23.12 5.81
N ILE A 152 2.91 22.29 6.63
CA ILE A 152 2.22 21.06 6.17
C ILE A 152 0.84 21.38 5.60
N ARG A 153 0.18 22.43 6.11
CA ARG A 153 -1.16 22.82 5.65
C ARG A 153 -1.20 23.08 4.13
N ALA A 154 -0.22 23.81 3.60
CA ALA A 154 -0.17 24.17 2.19
C ALA A 154 0.04 22.93 1.30
N ASP A 155 1.03 22.10 1.64
CA ASP A 155 1.35 20.87 0.90
C ASP A 155 0.17 19.89 0.92
N LEU A 156 -0.46 19.73 2.09
CA LEU A 156 -1.62 18.87 2.25
C LEU A 156 -2.82 19.39 1.46
N ALA A 157 -3.10 20.69 1.47
CA ALA A 157 -4.19 21.26 0.68
C ALA A 157 -3.98 21.01 -0.83
N ALA A 158 -2.77 21.25 -1.35
CA ALA A 158 -2.45 20.99 -2.74
C ALA A 158 -2.62 19.52 -3.12
N PHE A 159 -2.22 18.60 -2.24
CA PHE A 159 -2.45 17.17 -2.45
C PHE A 159 -3.95 16.83 -2.46
N LEU A 160 -4.71 17.30 -1.47
CA LEU A 160 -6.15 17.05 -1.37
C LEU A 160 -6.93 17.64 -2.55
N ASP A 161 -6.52 18.77 -3.11
CA ASP A 161 -7.09 19.33 -4.34
C ASP A 161 -6.86 18.39 -5.55
N SER A 162 -5.69 17.76 -5.65
CA SER A 162 -5.40 16.79 -6.71
C SER A 162 -6.23 15.51 -6.58
N VAL A 163 -6.52 15.09 -5.34
CA VAL A 163 -7.42 13.98 -5.02
C VAL A 163 -8.88 14.36 -5.27
N GLY A 164 -9.27 15.60 -4.99
CA GLY A 164 -10.61 16.13 -5.21
C GLY A 164 -11.08 16.00 -6.67
N ALA A 165 -10.15 16.10 -7.62
CA ALA A 165 -10.42 15.86 -9.04
C ALA A 165 -10.89 14.42 -9.34
N LEU A 166 -10.67 13.47 -8.42
CA LEU A 166 -11.12 12.08 -8.51
C LEU A 166 -12.50 11.85 -7.86
N GLY A 167 -13.16 12.91 -7.40
CA GLY A 167 -14.52 12.85 -6.82
C GLY A 167 -14.58 12.59 -5.32
N VAL A 168 -13.43 12.61 -4.62
CA VAL A 168 -13.34 12.43 -3.17
C VAL A 168 -13.06 13.78 -2.51
N SER A 169 -13.99 14.30 -1.71
CA SER A 169 -13.81 15.58 -1.00
C SER A 169 -13.42 15.33 0.45
N ILE A 170 -12.20 15.71 0.82
CA ILE A 170 -11.64 15.55 2.17
C ILE A 170 -11.16 16.94 2.63
N SER A 171 -11.55 17.35 3.84
CA SER A 171 -11.07 18.61 4.43
C SER A 171 -9.59 18.49 4.83
N VAL A 172 -8.88 19.62 4.91
CA VAL A 172 -7.46 19.65 5.34
C VAL A 172 -7.30 19.08 6.74
N GLU A 173 -8.25 19.31 7.63
CA GLU A 173 -8.30 18.77 8.99
C GLU A 173 -8.41 17.24 8.99
N THR A 174 -9.29 16.70 8.14
CA THR A 174 -9.45 15.24 7.98
C THR A 174 -8.19 14.63 7.36
N GLY A 175 -7.66 15.22 6.29
CA GLY A 175 -6.42 14.75 5.68
C GLY A 175 -5.23 14.76 6.66
N TYR A 176 -5.17 15.74 7.57
CA TYR A 176 -4.12 15.82 8.58
C TYR A 176 -4.31 14.78 9.69
N ALA A 177 -5.56 14.51 10.10
CA ALA A 177 -5.89 13.42 11.00
C ALA A 177 -5.50 12.06 10.40
N MET A 178 -5.84 11.83 9.13
CA MET A 178 -5.48 10.61 8.41
C MET A 178 -3.96 10.42 8.30
N LEU A 179 -3.20 11.50 8.05
CA LEU A 179 -1.73 11.44 8.02
C LEU A 179 -1.15 11.02 9.38
N GLN A 180 -1.68 11.58 10.48
CA GLN A 180 -1.25 11.21 11.83
C GLN A 180 -1.65 9.77 12.18
N PHE A 181 -2.86 9.36 11.83
CA PHE A 181 -3.35 8.00 11.99
C PHE A 181 -2.45 7.01 11.25
N TRP A 182 -2.17 7.28 9.96
CA TRP A 182 -1.29 6.46 9.14
C TRP A 182 0.12 6.35 9.73
N GLY A 183 0.73 7.46 10.15
CA GLY A 183 2.08 7.44 10.71
C GLY A 183 2.22 6.53 11.94
N ARG A 184 1.19 6.50 12.80
CA ARG A 184 1.17 5.66 14.01
C ARG A 184 0.86 4.19 13.69
N LEU A 185 -0.15 3.95 12.83
CA LEU A 185 -0.48 2.60 12.36
C LEU A 185 0.71 1.94 11.66
N TYR A 186 1.30 2.65 10.69
CA TYR A 186 2.47 2.21 9.94
C TYR A 186 3.66 1.95 10.87
N GLY A 187 3.95 2.88 11.79
CA GLY A 187 5.05 2.73 12.73
C GLY A 187 4.93 1.46 13.57
N GLN A 188 3.74 1.17 14.11
CA GLN A 188 3.49 -0.05 14.87
C GLN A 188 3.65 -1.31 14.01
N VAL A 189 3.03 -1.34 12.83
CA VAL A 189 3.13 -2.51 11.93
C VAL A 189 4.56 -2.74 11.47
N ALA A 190 5.31 -1.69 11.15
CA ALA A 190 6.72 -1.77 10.78
C ALA A 190 7.58 -2.32 11.91
N LEU A 191 7.34 -1.92 13.18
CA LEU A 191 8.03 -2.49 14.34
C LEU A 191 7.82 -4.01 14.43
N GLU A 192 6.61 -4.48 14.17
CA GLU A 192 6.28 -5.90 14.17
C GLU A 192 6.91 -6.65 13.00
N VAL A 193 6.77 -6.14 11.77
CA VAL A 193 7.33 -6.76 10.55
C VAL A 193 8.86 -6.88 10.64
N PHE A 194 9.54 -5.85 11.16
CA PHE A 194 11.00 -5.83 11.26
C PHE A 194 11.54 -6.38 12.59
N GLY A 195 10.67 -6.76 13.52
CA GLY A 195 11.05 -7.24 14.85
C GLY A 195 11.88 -6.24 15.66
N GLN A 196 11.64 -4.94 15.51
CA GLN A 196 12.46 -3.85 16.08
C GLN A 196 12.01 -3.41 17.47
N PHE A 197 11.46 -4.33 18.27
CA PHE A 197 11.11 -4.03 19.66
C PHE A 197 12.38 -3.92 20.53
N PRO A 198 12.44 -2.97 21.48
CA PRO A 198 13.60 -2.82 22.37
C PRO A 198 13.72 -3.95 23.42
N PHE A 199 12.79 -4.89 23.44
CA PHE A 199 12.77 -6.07 24.31
C PHE A 199 12.08 -7.25 23.60
N PRO A 200 12.24 -8.51 24.07
CA PRO A 200 11.61 -9.67 23.44
C PRO A 200 10.08 -9.62 23.56
N VAL A 201 9.40 -9.55 22.42
CA VAL A 201 7.92 -9.62 22.31
C VAL A 201 7.55 -10.95 21.69
N ARG A 202 6.77 -11.78 22.41
CA ARG A 202 6.27 -13.07 21.90
C ARG A 202 4.99 -12.93 21.10
N ASP A 203 4.16 -11.96 21.48
CA ASP A 203 2.91 -11.62 20.83
C ASP A 203 2.70 -10.11 20.93
N ALA A 204 2.69 -9.44 19.78
CA ALA A 204 2.50 -7.99 19.68
C ALA A 204 1.02 -7.61 19.48
N GLU A 205 0.13 -8.58 19.28
CA GLU A 205 -1.29 -8.33 18.99
C GLU A 205 -1.99 -7.51 20.08
N PRO A 206 -1.81 -7.77 21.39
CA PRO A 206 -2.46 -6.95 22.42
C PRO A 206 -2.01 -5.48 22.38
N VAL A 207 -0.74 -5.22 22.04
CA VAL A 207 -0.19 -3.86 21.93
C VAL A 207 -0.78 -3.15 20.69
N PHE A 208 -0.87 -3.87 19.57
CA PHE A 208 -1.49 -3.36 18.36
C PHE A 208 -2.97 -3.03 18.57
N GLU A 209 -3.74 -3.94 19.18
CA GLU A 209 -5.18 -3.75 19.41
C GLU A 209 -5.45 -2.58 20.36
N ALA A 210 -4.67 -2.42 21.43
CA ALA A 210 -4.78 -1.28 22.33
C ALA A 210 -4.49 0.05 21.58
N MET A 211 -3.39 0.11 20.83
CA MET A 211 -3.02 1.28 20.02
C MET A 211 -4.09 1.61 18.97
N LEU A 212 -4.64 0.59 18.31
CA LEU A 212 -5.67 0.77 17.29
C LEU A 212 -6.98 1.31 17.87
N ILE A 213 -7.41 0.83 19.05
CA ILE A 213 -8.59 1.35 19.74
C ILE A 213 -8.38 2.83 20.10
N ASP A 214 -7.23 3.16 20.69
CA ASP A 214 -6.89 4.55 21.05
C ASP A 214 -6.89 5.48 19.82
N LEU A 215 -6.36 5.03 18.68
CA LEU A 215 -6.37 5.80 17.43
C LEU A 215 -7.79 6.08 16.93
N VAL A 216 -8.65 5.07 16.91
CA VAL A 216 -10.03 5.22 16.41
C VAL A 216 -10.88 6.07 17.38
N ASP A 217 -10.57 6.04 18.68
CA ASP A 217 -11.19 6.93 19.67
C ASP A 217 -10.71 8.38 19.54
N GLU A 218 -9.43 8.61 19.24
CA GLU A 218 -8.84 9.95 19.09
C GLU A 218 -9.31 10.66 17.82
N PHE A 219 -9.33 9.96 16.68
CA PHE A 219 -9.63 10.55 15.38
C PHE A 219 -11.07 10.34 14.91
N GLY A 220 -11.85 9.51 15.62
CA GLY A 220 -13.17 9.07 15.18
C GLY A 220 -13.08 8.06 14.03
N PRO A 221 -14.24 7.59 13.53
CA PRO A 221 -14.27 6.93 12.23
C PRO A 221 -13.95 7.98 11.17
N LEU A 222 -12.67 8.03 10.78
CA LEU A 222 -12.16 8.90 9.72
C LEU A 222 -13.05 8.89 8.50
#